data_AF-A0A150NN71-F1
#
_entry.id   AF-A0A150NN71-F1
#
_cell.length_a   1.000
_cell.length_b   1.000
_cell.length_c   1.000
_cell.angle_alpha   90.00
_cell.angle_beta   90.00
_cell.angle_gamma   90.00
#
_symmetry.space_group_name_H-M   'P 1'
#
loop_
_entity.id
_entity.type
_entity.pdbx_description
1 polymer ?
#
loop_
_entity_poly.entity_id
_entity_poly.type
_entity_poly.pdbx_seq_one_letter_code
_entity_poly.pdbx_strand_id
1 'polypeptide(L)' 'MEFTDIAMELSKEAWQASFHHPFVLQLQEGNLDPSIFRYYLIQDAYYLKAFFRSLSPLG' A
#
# COMPACT_ATOMS: atom_id res chain seq x y z
N MET A 1 8.74 -24.43 8.72
CA MET A 1 7.94 -23.24 8.45
C MET A 1 8.91 -22.09 8.55
N GLU A 2 9.20 -21.44 7.43
CA GLU A 2 10.16 -20.35 7.33
C GLU A 2 9.61 -19.07 7.96
N PHE A 3 10.48 -18.13 8.30
CA PHE A 3 10.04 -16.84 8.85
C PHE A 3 9.03 -16.12 7.94
N THR A 4 9.20 -16.22 6.62
CA THR A 4 8.29 -15.63 5.64
C THR A 4 6.90 -16.26 5.67
N ASP A 5 6.80 -17.55 5.98
CA ASP A 5 5.51 -18.24 6.13
C ASP A 5 4.75 -17.69 7.36
N ILE A 6 5.47 -17.45 8.46
CA ILE A 6 4.91 -16.87 9.68
C ILE A 6 4.42 -15.44 9.42
N ALA A 7 5.23 -14.61 8.78
CA ALA A 7 4.87 -13.24 8.45
C ALA A 7 3.64 -13.19 7.52
N MET A 8 3.57 -14.09 6.54
CA MET A 8 2.42 -14.23 5.65
C MET A 8 1.16 -14.56 6.45
N GLU A 9 1.19 -15.58 7.29
CA GLU A 9 0.00 -15.99 8.05
C GLU A 9 -0.47 -14.89 9.02
N LEU A 10 0.45 -14.19 9.68
CA LEU A 10 0.11 -13.07 10.57
C LEU A 10 -0.46 -11.85 9.85
N SER A 11 -0.03 -11.59 8.61
CA SER A 11 -0.51 -10.45 7.81
C SER A 11 -1.78 -10.74 7.00
N LYS A 12 -2.19 -12.01 6.91
CA LYS A 12 -3.23 -12.51 6.02
C LYS A 12 -4.55 -11.78 6.17
N GLU A 13 -5.00 -11.52 7.39
CA GLU A 13 -6.27 -10.82 7.63
C GLU A 13 -6.23 -9.38 7.09
N ALA A 14 -5.18 -8.62 7.43
CA ALA A 14 -4.99 -7.25 6.94
C ALA A 14 -4.84 -7.20 5.41
N TRP A 15 -4.10 -8.16 4.85
CA TRP A 15 -3.95 -8.30 3.40
C TRP A 15 -5.31 -8.58 2.72
N GLN A 16 -6.10 -9.52 3.26
CA GLN A 16 -7.43 -9.84 2.71
C GLN A 16 -8.43 -8.67 2.84
N ALA A 17 -8.35 -7.91 3.93
CA ALA A 17 -9.16 -6.71 4.11
C ALA A 17 -8.85 -5.63 3.05
N SER A 18 -7.60 -5.56 2.57
CA SER A 18 -7.20 -4.56 1.58
C SER A 18 -7.94 -4.71 0.24
N PHE A 19 -8.27 -5.93 -0.19
CA PHE A 19 -9.06 -6.18 -1.40
C PHE A 19 -10.48 -5.63 -1.32
N HIS A 20 -11.03 -5.54 -0.11
CA HIS A 20 -12.39 -5.06 0.12
C HIS A 20 -12.42 -3.59 0.52
N HIS A 21 -11.28 -2.91 0.53
CA HIS A 21 -11.22 -1.49 0.86
C HIS A 21 -11.87 -0.66 -0.27
N PRO A 22 -12.74 0.33 0.06
CA PRO A 22 -13.47 1.09 -0.96
C PRO A 22 -12.58 1.73 -2.03
N PHE A 23 -11.40 2.21 -1.66
CA PHE A 23 -10.44 2.77 -2.61
C PHE A 23 -10.04 1.76 -3.71
N VAL A 24 -9.74 0.52 -3.33
CA VAL A 24 -9.27 -0.53 -4.26
C VAL A 24 -10.40 -0.98 -5.17
N LEU A 25 -11.60 -1.19 -4.59
CA LEU A 25 -12.79 -1.57 -5.36
C LEU A 25 -13.18 -0.50 -6.37
N GLN A 26 -13.28 0.76 -5.95
CA GLN A 26 -13.65 1.87 -6.84
C GLN A 26 -12.59 2.13 -7.93
N LEU A 27 -11.31 1.91 -7.61
CA LEU A 27 -10.24 1.99 -8.60
C LEU A 27 -10.36 0.88 -9.65
N GLN A 28 -10.65 -0.35 -9.22
CA GLN A 28 -10.87 -1.50 -10.11
C GLN A 28 -12.11 -1.29 -11.00
N GLU A 29 -13.20 -0.77 -10.42
CA GLU A 29 -14.45 -0.47 -11.14
C GLU A 29 -14.35 0.74 -12.07
N GLY A 30 -13.29 1.56 -11.94
CA GLY A 30 -13.08 2.75 -12.75
C GLY A 30 -13.96 3.94 -12.36
N ASN A 31 -14.56 3.92 -11.17
CA ASN A 31 -15.45 4.97 -10.67
C ASN A 31 -14.87 5.79 -9.50
N LEU A 32 -13.60 5.53 -9.12
CA LEU A 32 -12.90 6.30 -8.10
C LEU A 32 -12.85 7.78 -8.46
N ASP A 33 -13.23 8.64 -7.52
CA ASP A 33 -13.14 10.09 -7.69
C ASP A 33 -11.68 10.50 -7.97
N PRO A 34 -11.40 11.22 -9.09
CA PRO A 34 -10.06 11.66 -9.43
C PRO A 34 -9.35 12.47 -8.34
N SER A 35 -10.10 13.19 -7.49
CA SER A 35 -9.53 13.94 -6.37
C SER A 35 -8.96 13.01 -5.29
N ILE A 36 -9.61 11.89 -5.00
CA ILE A 36 -9.11 10.86 -4.07
C ILE A 36 -7.83 10.25 -4.63
N PHE A 37 -7.82 9.90 -5.93
CA PHE A 37 -6.62 9.36 -6.56
C PHE A 37 -5.46 10.36 -6.60
N ARG A 38 -5.75 11.65 -6.84
CA ARG A 38 -4.76 12.72 -6.74
C ARG A 38 -4.13 12.78 -5.34
N TYR A 39 -4.92 12.69 -4.28
CA TYR A 39 -4.39 12.66 -2.91
C TYR A 39 -3.52 11.42 -2.66
N TYR A 40 -3.95 10.24 -3.14
CA TYR A 40 -3.13 9.04 -3.09
C TYR A 40 -1.76 9.24 -3.74
N LEU A 41 -1.71 9.78 -4.97
CA LEU A 41 -0.45 10.02 -5.68
C LEU A 41 0.49 10.98 -4.95
N ILE A 42 -0.05 12.02 -4.31
CA ILE A 42 0.74 12.95 -3.50
C ILE A 42 1.38 12.21 -2.32
N GLN A 43 0.60 11.39 -1.61
CA GLN A 43 1.10 10.62 -0.47
C GLN A 43 2.09 9.53 -0.89
N ASP A 44 1.84 8.85 -2.01
CA ASP A 44 2.73 7.83 -2.57
C ASP A 44 4.11 8.43 -2.93
N ALA A 45 4.14 9.64 -3.49
CA ALA A 45 5.39 10.35 -3.74
C ALA A 45 6.18 10.65 -2.45
N TYR A 46 5.51 11.05 -1.37
CA TYR A 46 6.16 11.26 -0.07
C TYR A 46 6.66 9.94 0.53
N TYR A 47 5.85 8.89 0.46
CA TYR A 47 6.22 7.55 0.92
C TYR A 47 7.47 7.05 0.19
N LEU A 48 7.52 7.12 -1.14
CA LEU A 48 8.67 6.69 -1.93
C LEU A 48 9.93 7.49 -1.57
N LYS A 49 9.81 8.81 -1.42
CA LYS A 49 10.95 9.65 -1.01
C LYS A 49 11.51 9.22 0.36
N ALA A 50 10.63 8.95 1.33
CA ALA A 50 11.04 8.47 2.65
C ALA A 50 11.63 7.06 2.59
N PHE A 51 11.04 6.18 1.78
CA PHE A 51 11.49 4.82 1.56
C PHE A 51 12.89 4.77 0.95
N PHE A 52 13.17 5.56 -0.10
CA PHE A 52 14.51 5.68 -0.67
C PHE A 52 15.55 6.17 0.34
N ARG A 53 15.19 7.10 1.23
CA ARG A 53 16.07 7.53 2.32
C ARG A 53 16.38 6.39 3.28
N SER A 54 15.41 5.54 3.61
CA SER A 54 15.62 4.39 4.50
C SER A 54 16.48 3.28 3.88
N LEU A 55 16.49 3.19 2.55
CA LEU A 55 17.29 2.22 1.80
C LEU A 55 18.74 2.64 1.59
N SER A 56 19.11 3.90 1.85
CA SER A 56 20.51 4.32 1.87
C SER A 56 21.05 4.14 3.29
N PRO A 57 21.94 3.15 3.56
CA PRO A 57 22.58 3.03 4.88
C PRO A 57 23.60 4.15 5.13
N LEU A 58 23.86 5.00 4.13
CA LEU A 58 24.82 6.10 4.15
C LEU A 58 24.10 7.38 3.70
N GLY A 59 23.38 7.97 4.63
CA GLY A 59 23.08 9.40 4.68
C GLY A 59 23.57 9.93 6.01
#